data_AF-A0A929DEA1-F1
#
_entry.id   AF-A0A929DEA1-F1
#
_cell.length_a   1.000
_cell.length_b   1.000
_cell.length_c   1.000
_cell.angle_alpha   90.00
_cell.angle_beta   90.00
_cell.angle_gamma   90.00
#
_symmetry.space_group_name_H-M   'P 1'
#
loop_
_entity.id
_entity.type
_entity.pdbx_description
1 polymer ?
#
loop_
_entity_poly.entity_id
_entity_poly.type
_entity_poly.pdbx_seq_one_letter_code
_entity_poly.pdbx_strand_id
1 'polypeptide(L)'
;MIYFKKYYTQLNTVERLKNALTVFFIFFFLPIASFAQDTLLFDAVKSNDTKLLNEWIKKNDVNGYYGEKSYTPLVISIKKERTKLVKLLLRKGAAIEQLCQDKTPLIHSVESDNLGIVKILIKKGADINGTSLKENTAMVYAAFFGYADIARYLVKKGINYNLYNAAGKTALDYANTHHRYEVASFLHSIHAESEEILLPDYLDGPYVWWPDNQVGTIIYLKRDSSKNITTMETQNIDRKSGTIHFNGFAGDTNSYELFIKKPDRDNIFRNVDRVFAMGDIHGGYYELIELLKNNDIIDENLKWNWGKGHLVFLGDLFDRGDYVTECLWLIYRLEHEAIKAGGKVHMLLGNHELMIIDGITNDVSRKYEYLSQYLEFNLEQFYGNDFEIGKWLRSKKTIVKINNNLFVHGGISPEFLNTGINIRNLNNLVYRYLNNELDSTEITDVELILGDKGPFWYRGYFGNWNGYKQITEESVDKTLEFFNVSRIIVGHTNVNKIKGLYHGKIYATDIPYYLSDEVVLQGLLIEGETFYRVYPDGKRIKLE
;
A
#
# COMPACT_ATOMS: atom_id res chain seq x y z
N MET A 1 58.76 7.79 -24.11
CA MET A 1 58.92 8.92 -23.16
C MET A 1 58.18 8.52 -21.88
N ILE A 2 58.87 8.24 -20.76
CA ILE A 2 59.12 9.17 -19.62
C ILE A 2 57.81 9.90 -19.25
N TYR A 3 57.16 9.72 -18.09
CA TYR A 3 57.59 9.59 -16.68
C TYR A 3 56.86 8.40 -15.98
N PHE A 4 57.29 7.76 -14.87
CA PHE A 4 58.53 7.81 -14.07
C PHE A 4 58.80 6.49 -13.29
N LYS A 5 59.73 6.53 -12.33
CA LYS A 5 60.03 5.56 -11.23
C LYS A 5 59.34 6.07 -9.92
N LYS A 6 59.18 5.37 -8.80
CA LYS A 6 60.12 4.60 -7.91
C LYS A 6 59.23 4.18 -6.69
N TYR A 7 59.21 2.98 -6.11
CA TYR A 7 60.24 2.23 -5.39
C TYR A 7 59.66 0.85 -5.01
N TYR A 8 60.43 -0.22 -5.11
CA TYR A 8 60.81 -1.12 -3.99
C TYR A 8 61.67 -2.27 -4.54
N THR A 9 62.81 -2.53 -3.89
CA THR A 9 63.71 -3.64 -4.21
C THR A 9 64.37 -4.13 -2.92
N GLN A 10 64.72 -5.42 -2.91
CA GLN A 10 65.46 -6.15 -1.86
C GLN A 10 64.67 -6.52 -0.59
N LEU A 11 64.32 -7.81 -0.50
CA LEU A 11 64.48 -8.60 0.72
C LEU A 11 65.21 -9.90 0.38
N ASN A 12 66.02 -10.39 1.32
CA ASN A 12 67.11 -11.35 1.06
C ASN A 12 66.69 -12.82 1.13
N THR A 13 67.50 -13.68 0.48
CA THR A 13 67.28 -15.11 0.21
C THR A 13 67.17 -16.03 1.45
N VAL A 14 67.28 -15.49 2.67
CA VAL A 14 67.21 -16.27 3.93
C VAL A 14 65.77 -16.54 4.37
N GLU A 15 64.81 -15.70 3.98
CA GLU A 15 63.40 -15.82 4.40
C GLU A 15 62.67 -16.98 3.70
N ARG A 16 63.14 -17.40 2.51
CA ARG A 16 62.58 -18.53 1.76
C ARG A 16 62.78 -19.90 2.44
N LEU A 17 63.79 -20.05 3.31
CA LEU A 17 64.09 -21.32 3.97
C LEU A 17 63.37 -21.52 5.31
N LYS A 18 62.90 -20.45 5.98
CA LYS A 18 62.01 -20.59 7.15
C LYS A 18 60.59 -21.02 6.74
N ASN A 19 60.10 -20.53 5.60
CA ASN A 19 58.75 -20.88 5.13
C ASN A 19 58.65 -22.32 4.58
N ALA A 20 59.75 -22.99 4.26
CA ALA A 20 59.72 -24.37 3.77
C ALA A 20 59.34 -25.42 4.85
N LEU A 21 59.62 -25.13 6.14
CA LEU A 21 59.29 -26.04 7.25
C LEU A 21 57.91 -25.75 7.86
N THR A 22 57.42 -24.51 7.80
CA THR A 22 56.04 -24.17 8.22
C THR A 22 55.00 -24.71 7.24
N VAL A 23 55.30 -24.73 5.93
CA VAL A 23 54.41 -25.26 4.89
C VAL A 23 54.19 -26.77 5.00
N PHE A 24 55.11 -27.54 5.61
CA PHE A 24 54.95 -28.99 5.76
C PHE A 24 54.05 -29.41 6.94
N PHE A 25 53.70 -28.50 7.85
CA PHE A 25 52.88 -28.81 9.04
C PHE A 25 51.43 -28.25 8.99
N ILE A 26 51.10 -27.38 8.03
CA ILE A 26 49.76 -26.77 7.92
C ILE A 26 48.80 -27.63 7.07
N PHE A 27 49.31 -28.53 6.22
CA PHE A 27 48.51 -29.26 5.23
C PHE A 27 47.72 -30.49 5.74
N PHE A 28 47.78 -30.85 7.03
CA PHE A 28 47.13 -32.07 7.55
C PHE A 28 46.05 -31.89 8.63
N PHE A 29 45.73 -30.65 9.06
CA PHE A 29 44.70 -30.42 10.10
C PHE A 29 43.68 -29.30 9.81
N LEU A 30 43.46 -28.95 8.54
CA LEU A 30 42.35 -28.09 8.09
C LEU A 30 41.47 -28.68 6.96
N PRO A 31 40.83 -29.86 7.18
CA PRO A 31 39.58 -30.18 6.48
C PRO A 31 38.35 -30.35 7.39
N ILE A 32 38.52 -30.42 8.73
CA ILE A 32 37.42 -30.84 9.63
C ILE A 32 36.52 -29.66 10.04
N ALA A 33 37.08 -28.45 10.18
CA ALA A 33 36.35 -27.30 10.76
C ALA A 33 35.32 -26.65 9.81
N SER A 34 35.64 -26.47 8.53
CA SER A 34 34.70 -25.87 7.56
C SER A 34 33.59 -26.84 7.15
N PHE A 35 33.92 -28.12 6.90
CA PHE A 35 32.92 -29.15 6.60
C PHE A 35 31.89 -29.34 7.73
N ALA A 36 32.29 -29.21 8.99
CA ALA A 36 31.38 -29.35 10.13
C ALA A 36 30.40 -28.17 10.27
N GLN A 37 30.73 -26.97 9.77
CA GLN A 37 29.89 -25.78 9.89
C GLN A 37 28.81 -25.71 8.80
N ASP A 38 29.12 -26.13 7.58
CA ASP A 38 28.12 -26.32 6.51
C ASP A 38 27.06 -27.36 6.90
N THR A 39 27.50 -28.47 7.53
CA THR A 39 26.61 -29.55 7.98
C THR A 39 25.45 -29.04 8.83
N LEU A 40 25.69 -28.09 9.74
CA LEU A 40 24.65 -27.56 10.64
C LEU A 40 23.55 -26.77 9.91
N LEU A 41 23.89 -26.03 8.85
CA LEU A 41 22.91 -25.37 7.98
C LEU A 41 22.08 -26.42 7.24
N PHE A 42 22.75 -27.42 6.64
CA PHE A 42 22.06 -28.46 5.88
C PHE A 42 21.17 -29.35 6.77
N ASP A 43 21.58 -29.64 8.01
CA ASP A 43 20.75 -30.34 8.99
C ASP A 43 19.55 -29.49 9.44
N ALA A 44 19.72 -28.18 9.65
CA ALA A 44 18.62 -27.26 9.97
C ALA A 44 17.60 -27.21 8.82
N VAL A 45 18.05 -27.14 7.57
CA VAL A 45 17.17 -27.16 6.39
C VAL A 45 16.51 -28.53 6.20
N LYS A 46 17.25 -29.63 6.37
CA LYS A 46 16.74 -31.01 6.27
C LYS A 46 15.63 -31.25 7.30
N SER A 47 15.87 -30.90 8.56
CA SER A 47 14.92 -31.02 9.69
C SER A 47 13.84 -29.93 9.74
N ASN A 48 13.99 -28.83 8.98
CA ASN A 48 13.15 -27.63 9.03
C ASN A 48 13.17 -26.94 10.43
N ASP A 49 14.29 -27.04 11.15
CA ASP A 49 14.43 -26.54 12.53
C ASP A 49 14.93 -25.08 12.58
N THR A 50 14.03 -24.19 12.98
CA THR A 50 14.30 -22.77 13.23
C THR A 50 15.27 -22.51 14.39
N LYS A 51 15.37 -23.39 15.39
CA LYS A 51 16.30 -23.24 16.52
C LYS A 51 17.72 -23.53 16.04
N LEU A 52 17.92 -24.66 15.37
CA LEU A 52 19.21 -25.05 14.80
C LEU A 52 19.72 -24.00 13.81
N LEU A 53 18.83 -23.45 12.97
CA LEU A 53 19.18 -22.35 12.07
C LEU A 53 19.57 -21.06 12.81
N ASN A 54 18.89 -20.70 13.92
CA ASN A 54 19.29 -19.54 14.72
C ASN A 54 20.68 -19.72 15.36
N GLU A 55 21.02 -20.93 15.84
CA GLU A 55 22.37 -21.20 16.37
C GLU A 55 23.45 -21.14 15.30
N TRP A 56 23.12 -21.54 14.06
CA TRP A 56 24.01 -21.39 12.92
C TRP A 56 24.22 -19.91 12.53
N ILE A 57 23.14 -19.11 12.44
CA ILE A 57 23.19 -17.67 12.08
C ILE A 57 24.07 -16.86 13.07
N LYS A 58 24.17 -17.23 14.35
CA LYS A 58 25.03 -16.53 15.32
C LYS A 58 26.53 -16.53 14.97
N LYS A 59 26.97 -17.43 14.09
CA LYS A 59 28.39 -17.69 13.81
C LYS A 59 28.75 -17.59 12.32
N ASN A 60 27.77 -17.36 11.45
CA ASN A 60 27.91 -17.46 10.00
C ASN A 60 27.20 -16.29 9.32
N ASP A 61 27.66 -15.92 8.12
CA ASP A 61 27.02 -14.91 7.31
C ASP A 61 25.70 -15.45 6.71
N VAL A 62 24.60 -14.76 7.01
CA VAL A 62 23.27 -15.10 6.47
C VAL A 62 23.19 -14.92 4.94
N ASN A 63 24.14 -14.17 4.36
CA ASN A 63 24.28 -13.86 2.94
C ASN A 63 25.48 -14.56 2.28
N GLY A 64 26.22 -15.38 3.02
CA GLY A 64 27.32 -16.18 2.48
C GLY A 64 26.84 -17.27 1.49
N TYR A 65 27.78 -17.91 0.80
CA TYR A 65 27.49 -19.03 -0.11
C TYR A 65 28.01 -20.35 0.47
N TYR A 66 27.16 -21.37 0.51
CA TYR A 66 27.39 -22.62 1.24
C TYR A 66 27.14 -23.88 0.41
N GLY A 67 27.82 -24.97 0.77
CA GLY A 67 27.79 -26.26 0.09
C GLY A 67 28.40 -26.28 -1.31
N GLU A 68 28.50 -27.47 -1.88
CA GLU A 68 29.16 -27.74 -3.18
C GLU A 68 28.63 -26.92 -4.36
N LYS A 69 27.36 -26.49 -4.30
CA LYS A 69 26.70 -25.69 -5.34
C LYS A 69 26.72 -24.19 -5.07
N SER A 70 27.39 -23.75 -4.01
CA SER A 70 27.58 -22.33 -3.64
C SER A 70 26.24 -21.57 -3.64
N TYR A 71 25.31 -21.98 -2.77
CA TYR A 71 23.99 -21.35 -2.64
C TYR A 71 23.90 -20.50 -1.35
N THR A 72 23.12 -19.42 -1.37
CA THR A 72 22.81 -18.67 -0.14
C THR A 72 21.86 -19.48 0.77
N PRO A 73 21.89 -19.29 2.11
CA PRO A 73 20.98 -19.97 3.04
C PRO A 73 19.51 -19.78 2.69
N LEU A 74 19.16 -18.59 2.16
CA LEU A 74 17.82 -18.26 1.66
C LEU A 74 17.45 -19.16 0.47
N VAL A 75 18.30 -19.23 -0.57
CA VAL A 75 18.05 -20.06 -1.74
C VAL A 75 18.08 -21.56 -1.42
N ILE A 76 18.94 -22.03 -0.51
CA ILE A 76 18.93 -23.41 0.00
C ILE A 76 17.56 -23.72 0.65
N SER A 77 17.04 -22.79 1.47
CA SER A 77 15.74 -22.94 2.13
C SER A 77 14.57 -22.90 1.14
N ILE A 78 14.64 -22.06 0.10
CA ILE A 78 13.65 -21.97 -0.98
C ILE A 78 13.60 -23.29 -1.76
N LYS A 79 14.74 -23.79 -2.25
CA LYS A 79 14.85 -25.04 -3.03
C LYS A 79 14.58 -26.31 -2.22
N LYS A 80 14.32 -26.19 -0.91
CA LYS A 80 13.86 -27.26 -0.01
C LYS A 80 12.48 -26.97 0.60
N GLU A 81 11.80 -25.95 0.08
CA GLU A 81 10.43 -25.55 0.44
C GLU A 81 10.24 -25.27 1.93
N ARG A 82 11.30 -24.78 2.60
CA ARG A 82 11.34 -24.56 4.04
C ARG A 82 10.79 -23.18 4.40
N THR A 83 9.50 -22.99 4.18
CA THR A 83 8.75 -21.74 4.43
C THR A 83 9.03 -21.10 5.80
N LYS A 84 9.19 -21.90 6.87
CA LYS A 84 9.54 -21.40 8.21
C LYS A 84 10.95 -20.79 8.26
N LEU A 85 11.91 -21.43 7.59
CA LEU A 85 13.30 -20.97 7.52
C LEU A 85 13.44 -19.76 6.59
N VAL A 86 12.74 -19.73 5.45
CA VAL A 86 12.67 -18.56 4.56
C VAL A 86 12.20 -17.32 5.33
N LYS A 87 11.08 -17.41 6.06
CA LYS A 87 10.58 -16.31 6.90
C LYS A 87 11.58 -15.87 7.99
N LEU A 88 12.30 -16.82 8.60
CA LEU A 88 13.31 -16.54 9.62
C LEU A 88 14.54 -15.83 9.03
N LEU A 89 15.05 -16.30 7.89
CA LEU A 89 16.24 -15.76 7.22
C LEU A 89 15.99 -14.32 6.75
N LEU A 90 14.85 -14.04 6.12
CA LEU A 90 14.45 -12.68 5.76
C LEU A 90 14.36 -11.77 7.01
N ARG A 91 13.79 -12.27 8.12
CA ARG A 91 13.80 -11.57 9.43
C ARG A 91 15.19 -11.38 10.06
N LYS A 92 16.22 -12.03 9.54
CA LYS A 92 17.61 -11.98 10.03
C LYS A 92 18.55 -11.26 9.06
N GLY A 93 18.01 -10.54 8.07
CA GLY A 93 18.80 -9.73 7.14
C GLY A 93 19.33 -10.51 5.93
N ALA A 94 18.72 -11.65 5.58
CA ALA A 94 18.98 -12.29 4.30
C ALA A 94 18.58 -11.33 3.15
N ALA A 95 19.53 -11.03 2.27
CA ALA A 95 19.37 -10.09 1.17
C ALA A 95 18.38 -10.63 0.13
N ILE A 96 17.23 -9.97 0.01
CA ILE A 96 16.09 -10.47 -0.77
C ILE A 96 16.34 -10.45 -2.29
N GLU A 97 17.25 -9.59 -2.76
CA GLU A 97 17.67 -9.48 -4.17
C GLU A 97 19.05 -10.10 -4.48
N GLN A 98 19.70 -10.77 -3.53
CA GLN A 98 21.04 -11.30 -3.78
C GLN A 98 21.00 -12.42 -4.82
N LEU A 99 21.60 -12.14 -5.99
CA LEU A 99 21.73 -13.11 -7.06
C LEU A 99 22.52 -14.34 -6.62
N CYS A 100 22.02 -15.50 -6.99
CA CYS A 100 22.63 -16.77 -6.68
C CYS A 100 22.40 -17.74 -7.83
N GLN A 101 23.45 -18.29 -8.44
CA GLN A 101 23.36 -19.01 -9.72
C GLN A 101 22.55 -18.19 -10.75
N ASP A 102 23.00 -16.95 -10.97
CA ASP A 102 22.48 -15.94 -11.91
C ASP A 102 21.03 -15.46 -11.69
N LYS A 103 20.38 -15.79 -10.57
CA LYS A 103 18.93 -15.57 -10.36
C LYS A 103 18.62 -14.95 -8.99
N THR A 104 17.57 -14.14 -8.92
CA THR A 104 17.02 -13.62 -7.66
C THR A 104 16.36 -14.75 -6.84
N PRO A 105 16.26 -14.61 -5.51
CA PRO A 105 15.46 -15.49 -4.66
C PRO A 105 14.00 -15.66 -5.12
N LEU A 106 13.39 -14.60 -5.67
CA LEU A 106 12.05 -14.67 -6.26
C LEU A 106 12.01 -15.68 -7.42
N ILE A 107 12.94 -15.59 -8.36
CA ILE A 107 13.05 -16.53 -9.49
C ILE A 107 13.26 -17.98 -8.98
N HIS A 108 14.14 -18.21 -8.00
CA HIS A 108 14.31 -19.56 -7.43
C HIS A 108 13.03 -20.14 -6.81
N SER A 109 12.14 -19.29 -6.28
CA SER A 109 10.86 -19.74 -5.73
C SER A 109 9.85 -20.14 -6.81
N VAL A 110 9.92 -19.49 -7.99
CA VAL A 110 9.16 -19.90 -9.18
C VAL A 110 9.71 -21.21 -9.75
N GLU A 111 11.03 -21.39 -9.84
CA GLU A 111 11.64 -22.67 -10.27
C GLU A 111 11.33 -23.85 -9.34
N SER A 112 10.86 -23.57 -8.13
CA SER A 112 10.50 -24.57 -7.12
C SER A 112 8.97 -24.77 -7.02
N ASP A 113 8.19 -24.22 -7.96
CA ASP A 113 6.71 -24.22 -8.02
C ASP A 113 6.02 -23.82 -6.70
N ASN A 114 6.68 -23.01 -5.88
CA ASN A 114 6.23 -22.74 -4.51
C ASN A 114 5.57 -21.37 -4.41
N LEU A 115 4.32 -21.28 -4.89
CA LEU A 115 3.49 -20.08 -4.81
C LEU A 115 3.40 -19.50 -3.37
N GLY A 116 3.51 -20.34 -2.34
CA GLY A 116 3.57 -19.91 -0.94
C GLY A 116 4.82 -19.09 -0.61
N ILE A 117 5.98 -19.47 -1.15
CA ILE A 117 7.25 -18.74 -1.01
C ILE A 117 7.28 -17.52 -1.93
N VAL A 118 6.77 -17.61 -3.16
CA VAL A 118 6.58 -16.45 -4.07
C VAL A 118 5.80 -15.34 -3.36
N LYS A 119 4.65 -15.69 -2.74
CA LYS A 119 3.82 -14.79 -1.91
C LYS A 119 4.58 -14.15 -0.75
N ILE A 120 5.50 -14.88 -0.11
CA ILE A 120 6.29 -14.40 1.03
C ILE A 120 7.37 -13.41 0.59
N LEU A 121 8.05 -13.68 -0.53
CA LEU A 121 9.10 -12.82 -1.05
C LEU A 121 8.52 -11.50 -1.55
N ILE A 122 7.45 -11.53 -2.35
CA ILE A 122 6.75 -10.30 -2.79
C ILE A 122 6.21 -9.52 -1.58
N LYS A 123 5.58 -10.16 -0.59
CA LYS A 123 5.17 -9.50 0.68
C LYS A 123 6.35 -8.96 1.51
N LYS A 124 7.60 -9.33 1.19
CA LYS A 124 8.80 -8.82 1.85
C LYS A 124 9.59 -7.82 1.01
N GLY A 125 8.99 -7.30 -0.06
CA GLY A 125 9.59 -6.25 -0.90
C GLY A 125 10.61 -6.80 -1.89
N ALA A 126 10.44 -8.05 -2.34
CA ALA A 126 11.20 -8.55 -3.48
C ALA A 126 10.77 -7.80 -4.75
N ASP A 127 11.72 -7.37 -5.58
CA ASP A 127 11.43 -6.75 -6.85
C ASP A 127 10.74 -7.76 -7.77
N ILE A 128 9.47 -7.49 -8.11
CA ILE A 128 8.67 -8.38 -8.94
C ILE A 128 9.17 -8.42 -10.39
N ASN A 129 9.81 -7.35 -10.86
CA ASN A 129 10.41 -7.26 -12.18
C ASN A 129 11.90 -7.67 -12.17
N GLY A 130 12.46 -7.96 -10.99
CA GLY A 130 13.85 -8.35 -10.81
C GLY A 130 14.26 -9.54 -11.67
N THR A 131 15.38 -9.40 -12.38
CA THR A 131 15.79 -10.33 -13.43
C THR A 131 16.97 -11.22 -13.05
N SER A 132 17.12 -12.32 -13.80
CA SER A 132 18.38 -13.04 -13.89
C SER A 132 19.45 -12.25 -14.66
N LEU A 133 20.71 -12.69 -14.65
CA LEU A 133 21.79 -12.12 -15.50
C LEU A 133 21.55 -12.29 -17.02
N LYS A 134 20.52 -13.02 -17.42
CA LYS A 134 20.04 -13.16 -18.80
C LYS A 134 18.74 -12.38 -19.06
N GLU A 135 18.42 -11.44 -18.17
CA GLU A 135 17.22 -10.57 -18.19
C GLU A 135 15.88 -11.33 -18.13
N ASN A 136 15.88 -12.65 -17.83
CA ASN A 136 14.64 -13.38 -17.59
C ASN A 136 14.03 -12.95 -16.25
N THR A 137 12.78 -12.50 -16.27
CA THR A 137 11.94 -12.19 -15.10
C THR A 137 11.34 -13.45 -14.47
N ALA A 138 10.77 -13.33 -13.28
CA ALA A 138 9.96 -14.39 -12.66
C ALA A 138 8.80 -14.87 -13.58
N MET A 139 8.22 -13.98 -14.40
CA MET A 139 7.17 -14.34 -15.35
C MET A 139 7.67 -15.23 -16.49
N VAL A 140 8.88 -14.96 -17.03
CA VAL A 140 9.49 -15.82 -18.05
C VAL A 140 9.70 -17.25 -17.53
N TYR A 141 10.10 -17.41 -16.26
CA TYR A 141 10.21 -18.74 -15.65
C TYR A 141 8.85 -19.41 -15.45
N ALA A 142 7.84 -18.69 -14.96
CA ALA A 142 6.48 -19.23 -14.84
C ALA A 142 5.92 -19.70 -16.20
N ALA A 143 6.17 -18.93 -17.26
CA ALA A 143 5.78 -19.25 -18.63
C ALA A 143 6.60 -20.39 -19.27
N PHE A 144 7.89 -20.53 -18.95
CA PHE A 144 8.72 -21.66 -19.41
C PHE A 144 8.26 -23.00 -18.80
N PHE A 145 7.96 -23.01 -17.50
CA PHE A 145 7.53 -24.22 -16.79
C PHE A 145 6.03 -24.51 -16.93
N GLY A 146 5.21 -23.49 -17.17
CA GLY A 146 3.75 -23.62 -17.30
C GLY A 146 2.98 -23.40 -15.99
N TYR A 147 3.56 -22.72 -15.01
CA TYR A 147 2.97 -22.50 -13.69
C TYR A 147 1.91 -21.40 -13.72
N ALA A 148 0.72 -21.73 -14.23
CA ALA A 148 -0.36 -20.77 -14.46
C ALA A 148 -0.85 -20.04 -13.20
N ASP A 149 -0.89 -20.70 -12.03
CA ASP A 149 -1.25 -20.05 -10.77
C ASP A 149 -0.18 -19.06 -10.27
N ILE A 150 1.09 -19.33 -10.55
CA ILE A 150 2.18 -18.38 -10.29
C ILE A 150 2.08 -17.22 -11.29
N ALA A 151 1.89 -17.49 -12.58
CA ALA A 151 1.72 -16.45 -13.60
C ALA A 151 0.55 -15.51 -13.27
N ARG A 152 -0.63 -16.06 -12.96
CA ARG A 152 -1.81 -15.30 -12.50
C ARG A 152 -1.53 -14.48 -11.25
N TYR A 153 -0.81 -15.03 -10.28
CA TYR A 153 -0.44 -14.30 -9.06
C TYR A 153 0.57 -13.17 -9.32
N LEU A 154 1.53 -13.37 -10.23
CA LEU A 154 2.52 -12.34 -10.60
C LEU A 154 1.86 -11.18 -11.35
N VAL A 155 0.93 -11.44 -12.30
CA VAL A 155 0.12 -10.37 -12.93
C VAL A 155 -0.71 -9.63 -11.90
N LYS A 156 -1.39 -10.36 -11.01
CA LYS A 156 -2.15 -9.77 -9.88
C LYS A 156 -1.27 -8.93 -8.92
N LYS A 157 0.06 -9.01 -9.03
CA LYS A 157 1.02 -8.21 -8.26
C LYS A 157 1.84 -7.22 -9.09
N GLY A 158 1.39 -6.91 -10.31
CA GLY A 158 1.94 -5.82 -11.10
C GLY A 158 3.24 -6.16 -11.84
N ILE A 159 3.51 -7.44 -12.12
CA ILE A 159 4.67 -7.79 -12.95
C ILE A 159 4.49 -7.24 -14.37
N ASN A 160 5.54 -6.65 -14.92
CA ASN A 160 5.59 -6.34 -16.35
C ASN A 160 5.85 -7.64 -17.12
N TYR A 161 4.78 -8.27 -17.61
CA TYR A 161 4.82 -9.55 -18.32
C TYR A 161 5.27 -9.43 -19.78
N ASN A 162 5.43 -8.21 -20.30
CA ASN A 162 5.84 -7.91 -21.68
C ASN A 162 7.35 -7.59 -21.81
N LEU A 163 8.11 -7.67 -20.72
CA LEU A 163 9.56 -7.47 -20.77
C LEU A 163 10.25 -8.50 -21.67
N TYR A 164 11.13 -8.00 -22.54
CA TYR A 164 12.04 -8.81 -23.35
C TYR A 164 13.26 -9.18 -22.51
N ASN A 165 13.68 -10.44 -22.59
CA ASN A 165 14.98 -10.87 -22.08
C ASN A 165 16.12 -10.60 -23.07
N ALA A 166 17.35 -10.95 -22.69
CA ALA A 166 18.56 -10.77 -23.51
C ALA A 166 18.57 -11.59 -24.84
N ALA A 167 17.57 -12.47 -25.05
CA ALA A 167 17.35 -13.18 -26.31
C ALA A 167 16.25 -12.54 -27.18
N GLY A 168 15.72 -11.38 -26.79
CA GLY A 168 14.62 -10.70 -27.47
C GLY A 168 13.29 -11.43 -27.34
N LYS A 169 13.05 -12.11 -26.21
CA LYS A 169 11.88 -12.96 -25.98
C LYS A 169 11.09 -12.58 -24.72
N THR A 170 9.77 -12.55 -24.88
CA THR A 170 8.78 -12.26 -23.81
C THR A 170 8.36 -13.54 -23.09
N ALA A 171 7.66 -13.42 -21.96
CA ALA A 171 7.05 -14.58 -21.32
C ALA A 171 6.04 -15.31 -22.22
N LEU A 172 5.27 -14.58 -23.04
CA LEU A 172 4.32 -15.18 -23.99
C LEU A 172 5.04 -15.99 -25.08
N ASP A 173 6.18 -15.53 -25.59
CA ASP A 173 7.03 -16.33 -26.48
C ASP A 173 7.40 -17.67 -25.82
N TYR A 174 7.90 -17.64 -24.58
CA TYR A 174 8.28 -18.85 -23.86
C TYR A 174 7.10 -19.79 -23.61
N ALA A 175 5.92 -19.26 -23.26
CA ALA A 175 4.71 -20.09 -23.11
C ALA A 175 4.33 -20.77 -24.43
N ASN A 176 4.39 -20.04 -25.55
CA ASN A 176 4.07 -20.57 -26.87
C ASN A 176 5.09 -21.62 -27.35
N THR A 177 6.40 -21.33 -27.29
CA THR A 177 7.44 -22.26 -27.78
C THR A 177 7.59 -23.52 -26.93
N HIS A 178 7.11 -23.49 -25.67
CA HIS A 178 7.13 -24.65 -24.76
C HIS A 178 5.73 -25.28 -24.56
N HIS A 179 4.75 -24.91 -25.40
CA HIS A 179 3.39 -25.46 -25.40
C HIS A 179 2.66 -25.35 -24.06
N ARG A 180 2.89 -24.27 -23.31
CA ARG A 180 2.24 -23.98 -22.02
C ARG A 180 0.90 -23.28 -22.22
N TYR A 181 -0.03 -23.99 -22.87
CA TYR A 181 -1.29 -23.42 -23.35
C TYR A 181 -2.09 -22.65 -22.29
N GLU A 182 -2.12 -23.09 -21.03
CA GLU A 182 -2.84 -22.36 -19.99
C GLU A 182 -2.21 -20.99 -19.67
N VAL A 183 -0.87 -20.91 -19.60
CA VAL A 183 -0.16 -19.63 -19.42
C VAL A 183 -0.28 -18.79 -20.68
N ALA A 184 -0.11 -19.39 -21.87
CA ALA A 184 -0.23 -18.70 -23.14
C ALA A 184 -1.62 -18.07 -23.32
N SER A 185 -2.71 -18.82 -23.07
CA SER A 185 -4.08 -18.33 -23.14
C SER A 185 -4.39 -17.26 -22.09
N PHE A 186 -3.88 -17.39 -20.85
CA PHE A 186 -4.01 -16.36 -19.83
C PHE A 186 -3.26 -15.08 -20.20
N LEU A 187 -2.03 -15.18 -20.70
CA LEU A 187 -1.27 -14.04 -21.20
C LEU A 187 -1.94 -13.43 -22.45
N HIS A 188 -2.55 -14.24 -23.32
CA HIS A 188 -3.34 -13.75 -24.46
C HIS A 188 -4.61 -13.03 -24.01
N SER A 189 -5.34 -13.51 -22.99
CA SER A 189 -6.58 -12.85 -22.56
C SER A 189 -6.29 -11.48 -21.96
N ILE A 190 -5.29 -11.37 -21.08
CA ILE A 190 -4.89 -10.06 -20.52
C ILE A 190 -4.25 -9.14 -21.57
N HIS A 191 -3.61 -9.70 -22.62
CA HIS A 191 -3.03 -8.93 -23.71
C HIS A 191 -4.09 -8.44 -24.71
N ALA A 192 -5.08 -9.26 -25.06
CA ALA A 192 -6.22 -8.83 -25.86
C ALA A 192 -7.04 -7.77 -25.09
N GLU A 193 -7.27 -7.98 -23.80
CA GLU A 193 -7.83 -6.96 -22.92
C GLU A 193 -6.95 -5.69 -22.90
N SER A 194 -5.62 -5.79 -23.00
CA SER A 194 -4.70 -4.63 -23.02
C SER A 194 -4.64 -3.88 -24.34
N GLU A 195 -4.81 -4.57 -25.48
CA GLU A 195 -4.82 -4.00 -26.83
C GLU A 195 -6.17 -3.37 -27.21
N GLU A 196 -7.29 -3.84 -26.66
CA GLU A 196 -8.62 -3.26 -26.97
C GLU A 196 -8.94 -1.95 -26.21
N ILE A 197 -8.21 -1.59 -25.15
CA ILE A 197 -8.47 -0.33 -24.41
C ILE A 197 -7.53 0.79 -24.85
N LEU A 198 -7.99 1.49 -25.89
CA LEU A 198 -7.65 2.90 -26.10
C LEU A 198 -8.22 3.73 -24.95
N LEU A 199 -7.43 3.93 -23.88
CA LEU A 199 -7.78 4.94 -22.88
C LEU A 199 -7.91 6.31 -23.57
N PRO A 200 -8.97 7.08 -23.27
CA PRO A 200 -9.22 8.39 -23.88
C PRO A 200 -8.14 9.40 -23.50
N ASP A 201 -8.18 10.58 -24.12
CA ASP A 201 -7.40 11.72 -23.64
C ASP A 201 -7.83 12.07 -22.21
N TYR A 202 -6.84 12.21 -21.32
CA TYR A 202 -7.07 12.65 -19.95
C TYR A 202 -5.87 13.45 -19.42
N LEU A 203 -6.15 14.29 -18.42
CA LEU A 203 -5.19 15.04 -17.63
C LEU A 203 -5.36 14.63 -16.17
N ASP A 204 -4.30 14.13 -15.56
CA ASP A 204 -4.29 13.69 -14.16
C ASP A 204 -3.18 14.42 -13.38
N GLY A 205 -3.32 14.47 -12.06
CA GLY A 205 -2.60 15.41 -11.20
C GLY A 205 -3.45 16.62 -10.81
N PRO A 206 -2.86 17.66 -10.20
CA PRO A 206 -1.43 17.82 -9.96
C PRO A 206 -0.87 16.91 -8.87
N TYR A 207 0.29 16.32 -9.10
CA TYR A 207 1.12 15.71 -8.06
C TYR A 207 2.20 16.70 -7.64
N VAL A 208 2.17 17.16 -6.39
CA VAL A 208 3.10 18.17 -5.88
C VAL A 208 4.22 17.49 -5.08
N TRP A 209 5.42 17.47 -5.65
CA TRP A 209 6.63 16.88 -5.09
C TRP A 209 7.51 17.92 -4.38
N TRP A 210 8.13 17.53 -3.26
CA TRP A 210 8.95 18.38 -2.40
C TRP A 210 10.25 17.67 -1.95
N PRO A 211 11.30 17.61 -2.78
CA PRO A 211 12.56 16.94 -2.44
C PRO A 211 13.28 17.54 -1.23
N ASP A 212 13.27 18.86 -1.05
CA ASP A 212 14.00 19.55 0.03
C ASP A 212 13.13 20.50 0.89
N ASN A 213 11.81 20.38 0.75
CA ASN A 213 10.78 21.24 1.36
C ASN A 213 10.84 22.74 1.01
N GLN A 214 11.80 23.22 0.21
CA GLN A 214 11.91 24.61 -0.25
C GLN A 214 11.55 24.74 -1.73
N VAL A 215 12.18 23.95 -2.58
CA VAL A 215 11.87 23.86 -4.01
C VAL A 215 11.06 22.60 -4.25
N GLY A 216 10.04 22.71 -5.10
CA GLY A 216 9.14 21.64 -5.44
C GLY A 216 8.83 21.59 -6.92
N THR A 217 8.15 20.54 -7.33
CA THR A 217 7.70 20.32 -8.71
C THR A 217 6.24 19.91 -8.70
N ILE A 218 5.41 20.63 -9.45
CA ILE A 218 4.07 20.20 -9.80
C ILE A 218 4.18 19.34 -11.05
N ILE A 219 3.57 18.16 -11.01
CA ILE A 219 3.61 17.16 -12.06
C ILE A 219 2.18 16.90 -12.53
N TYR A 220 1.92 17.03 -13.82
CA TYR A 220 0.70 16.61 -14.48
C TYR A 220 1.01 15.48 -15.45
N LEU A 221 0.13 14.49 -15.49
CA LEU A 221 0.24 13.35 -16.40
C LEU A 221 -0.84 13.47 -17.47
N LYS A 222 -0.42 13.42 -18.72
CA LYS A 222 -1.27 13.77 -19.87
C LYS A 222 -1.24 12.68 -20.91
N ARG A 223 -2.42 12.11 -21.16
CA ARG A 223 -2.64 11.08 -22.16
C ARG A 223 -3.07 11.70 -23.49
N ASP A 224 -2.38 11.30 -24.55
CA ASP A 224 -2.79 11.54 -25.94
C ASP A 224 -3.13 10.17 -26.55
N SER A 225 -4.41 9.87 -26.58
CA SER A 225 -4.98 8.63 -27.12
C SER A 225 -4.71 8.49 -28.61
N SER A 226 -4.69 9.59 -29.37
CA SER A 226 -4.46 9.61 -30.82
C SER A 226 -3.03 9.17 -31.20
N LYS A 227 -2.06 9.45 -30.32
CA LYS A 227 -0.66 9.03 -30.47
C LYS A 227 -0.30 7.80 -29.64
N ASN A 228 -1.23 7.29 -28.82
CA ASN A 228 -1.00 6.23 -27.84
C ASN A 228 0.15 6.54 -26.84
N ILE A 229 0.39 7.82 -26.51
CA ILE A 229 1.46 8.23 -25.57
C ILE A 229 0.89 8.83 -24.29
N THR A 230 1.61 8.63 -23.20
CA THR A 230 1.44 9.39 -21.96
C THR A 230 2.68 10.26 -21.76
N THR A 231 2.49 11.51 -21.37
CA THR A 231 3.56 12.49 -21.18
C THR A 231 3.46 13.13 -19.80
N MET A 232 4.60 13.61 -19.30
CA MET A 232 4.69 14.30 -18.01
C MET A 232 4.97 15.78 -18.26
N GLU A 233 4.03 16.65 -17.88
CA GLU A 233 4.18 18.10 -17.92
C GLU A 233 4.53 18.59 -16.50
N THR A 234 5.59 19.39 -16.34
CA THR A 234 6.08 19.80 -15.02
C THR A 234 6.24 21.31 -14.87
N GLN A 235 6.00 21.80 -13.65
CA GLN A 235 6.17 23.20 -13.26
C GLN A 235 6.96 23.29 -11.95
N ASN A 236 8.08 24.02 -11.96
CA ASN A 236 8.86 24.29 -10.75
C ASN A 236 8.16 25.33 -9.86
N ILE A 237 8.22 25.13 -8.54
CA ILE A 237 7.65 26.02 -7.53
C ILE A 237 8.66 26.27 -6.40
N ASP A 238 8.70 27.51 -5.88
CA ASP A 238 9.48 27.88 -4.70
C ASP A 238 8.52 28.27 -3.57
N ARG A 239 8.64 27.58 -2.45
CA ARG A 239 7.82 27.79 -1.25
C ARG A 239 8.06 29.14 -0.57
N LYS A 240 9.18 29.82 -0.87
CA LYS A 240 9.46 31.19 -0.40
C LYS A 240 8.61 32.26 -1.09
N SER A 241 7.98 31.94 -2.23
CA SER A 241 7.11 32.87 -2.95
C SER A 241 5.77 33.14 -2.25
N GLY A 242 5.43 32.40 -1.19
CA GLY A 242 4.19 32.54 -0.44
C GLY A 242 3.13 31.56 -0.92
N THR A 243 1.97 32.07 -1.36
CA THR A 243 0.90 31.23 -1.92
C THR A 243 1.33 30.66 -3.27
N ILE A 244 1.27 29.33 -3.41
CA ILE A 244 1.68 28.62 -4.62
C ILE A 244 0.43 28.42 -5.49
N HIS A 245 0.31 29.23 -6.54
CA HIS A 245 -0.80 29.19 -7.47
C HIS A 245 -0.56 28.14 -8.58
N PHE A 246 -1.52 27.22 -8.74
CA PHE A 246 -1.57 26.24 -9.82
C PHE A 246 -3.01 25.92 -10.20
N ASN A 247 -3.21 25.49 -11.45
CA ASN A 247 -4.52 25.02 -11.94
C ASN A 247 -4.85 23.67 -11.29
N GLY A 248 -6.11 23.45 -10.94
CA GLY A 248 -6.52 22.21 -10.30
C GLY A 248 -6.48 20.98 -11.20
N PHE A 249 -7.11 19.92 -10.69
CA PHE A 249 -7.42 18.71 -11.44
C PHE A 249 -8.41 18.97 -12.58
N ALA A 250 -8.50 18.07 -13.57
CA ALA A 250 -9.51 18.08 -14.65
C ALA A 250 -9.76 19.43 -15.38
N GLY A 251 -8.84 20.39 -15.31
CA GLY A 251 -9.02 21.74 -15.86
C GLY A 251 -9.68 22.77 -14.93
N ASP A 252 -9.80 22.51 -13.63
CA ASP A 252 -10.30 23.48 -12.65
C ASP A 252 -9.43 24.75 -12.61
N THR A 253 -10.09 25.91 -12.79
CA THR A 253 -9.47 27.24 -12.74
C THR A 253 -9.24 27.78 -11.33
N ASN A 254 -9.69 27.07 -10.30
CA ASN A 254 -9.46 27.46 -8.90
C ASN A 254 -7.97 27.47 -8.55
N SER A 255 -7.57 28.45 -7.74
CA SER A 255 -6.26 28.46 -7.11
C SER A 255 -6.29 27.70 -5.80
N TYR A 256 -5.25 26.92 -5.56
CA TYR A 256 -5.00 26.24 -4.30
C TYR A 256 -4.00 27.06 -3.46
N GLU A 257 -3.99 26.83 -2.15
CA GLU A 257 -2.94 27.31 -1.24
C GLU A 257 -2.45 26.08 -0.47
N LEU A 258 -1.13 25.89 -0.33
CA LEU A 258 -0.56 24.68 0.29
C LEU A 258 -0.28 24.88 1.78
N PHE A 259 -0.80 23.97 2.62
CA PHE A 259 -0.76 24.05 4.08
C PHE A 259 -0.11 22.84 4.74
N ILE A 260 1.21 22.89 4.91
CA ILE A 260 1.88 21.99 5.86
C ILE A 260 1.70 22.53 7.29
N LYS A 261 0.51 22.31 7.85
CA LYS A 261 0.27 22.44 9.29
C LYS A 261 0.79 21.19 10.00
N LYS A 262 1.25 21.34 11.25
CA LYS A 262 1.49 20.16 12.11
C LYS A 262 0.18 19.35 12.21
N PRO A 263 0.24 18.00 12.19
CA PRO A 263 -0.94 17.15 12.25
C PRO A 263 -1.81 17.54 13.46
N ASP A 264 -3.10 17.76 13.17
CA ASP A 264 -4.07 18.16 14.17
C ASP A 264 -4.30 17.03 15.19
N ARG A 265 -3.94 17.29 16.45
CA ARG A 265 -4.00 16.30 17.54
C ARG A 265 -5.38 16.19 18.20
N ASP A 266 -6.36 17.00 17.79
CA ASP A 266 -7.72 16.95 18.34
C ASP A 266 -8.50 15.78 17.75
N ASN A 267 -8.85 14.80 18.59
CA ASN A 267 -9.59 13.59 18.19
C ASN A 267 -11.04 13.58 18.70
N ILE A 268 -11.42 14.56 19.54
CA ILE A 268 -12.70 14.64 20.24
C ILE A 268 -13.25 16.06 20.11
N PHE A 269 -14.41 16.18 19.50
CA PHE A 269 -15.12 17.43 19.26
C PHE A 269 -16.45 17.43 20.01
N ARG A 270 -16.89 18.60 20.48
CA ARG A 270 -18.10 18.78 21.28
C ARG A 270 -18.85 20.02 20.82
N ASN A 271 -20.15 20.07 21.08
CA ASN A 271 -21.03 21.19 20.74
C ASN A 271 -21.00 21.51 19.24
N VAL A 272 -21.00 20.47 18.42
CA VAL A 272 -21.09 20.59 16.95
C VAL A 272 -22.55 20.42 16.55
N ASP A 273 -23.17 21.49 16.06
CA ASP A 273 -24.62 21.52 15.82
C ASP A 273 -25.05 20.60 14.66
N ARG A 274 -24.24 20.55 13.60
CA ARG A 274 -24.50 19.80 12.37
C ARG A 274 -23.26 19.03 11.92
N VAL A 275 -23.42 17.74 11.67
CA VAL A 275 -22.40 16.86 11.08
C VAL A 275 -22.97 16.24 9.82
N PHE A 276 -22.24 16.28 8.72
CA PHE A 276 -22.53 15.49 7.52
C PHE A 276 -21.44 14.43 7.37
N ALA A 277 -21.84 13.16 7.22
CA ALA A 277 -20.91 12.05 7.06
C ALA A 277 -21.21 11.27 5.79
N MET A 278 -20.18 10.81 5.11
CA MET A 278 -20.28 10.01 3.89
C MET A 278 -19.39 8.78 4.04
N GLY A 279 -19.87 7.66 3.48
CA GLY A 279 -19.07 6.45 3.32
C GLY A 279 -18.07 6.60 2.18
N ASP A 280 -17.80 5.48 1.53
CA ASP A 280 -16.67 5.29 0.64
C ASP A 280 -16.93 5.98 -0.72
N ILE A 281 -15.95 6.73 -1.22
CA ILE A 281 -16.11 7.60 -2.40
C ILE A 281 -15.42 7.03 -3.64
N HIS A 282 -14.36 6.23 -3.50
CA HIS A 282 -13.75 5.47 -4.61
C HIS A 282 -13.62 6.25 -5.94
N GLY A 283 -13.05 7.45 -5.90
CA GLY A 283 -12.85 8.31 -7.08
C GLY A 283 -14.12 8.83 -7.77
N GLY A 284 -15.31 8.76 -7.16
CA GLY A 284 -16.56 9.37 -7.65
C GLY A 284 -16.65 10.87 -7.45
N TYR A 285 -15.90 11.62 -8.23
CA TYR A 285 -15.78 13.07 -8.06
C TYR A 285 -17.08 13.83 -8.37
N TYR A 286 -17.79 13.47 -9.43
CA TYR A 286 -19.00 14.18 -9.85
C TYR A 286 -20.17 13.90 -8.91
N GLU A 287 -20.32 12.66 -8.46
CA GLU A 287 -21.32 12.23 -7.48
C GLU A 287 -21.08 12.87 -6.12
N LEU A 288 -19.81 13.00 -5.72
CA LEU A 288 -19.41 13.74 -4.53
C LEU A 288 -19.81 15.23 -4.63
N ILE A 289 -19.48 15.90 -5.74
CA ILE A 289 -19.87 17.29 -5.97
C ILE A 289 -21.38 17.46 -5.90
N GLU A 290 -22.14 16.62 -6.62
CA GLU A 290 -23.59 16.73 -6.71
C GLU A 290 -24.22 16.61 -5.31
N LEU A 291 -23.81 15.59 -4.54
CA LEU A 291 -24.29 15.38 -3.18
C LEU A 291 -23.95 16.57 -2.25
N LEU A 292 -22.75 17.13 -2.36
CA LEU A 292 -22.31 18.25 -1.51
C LEU A 292 -22.96 19.58 -1.89
N LYS A 293 -23.08 19.89 -3.18
CA LYS A 293 -23.69 21.13 -3.70
C LYS A 293 -25.18 21.18 -3.37
N ASN A 294 -25.92 20.14 -3.74
CA ASN A 294 -27.38 20.10 -3.61
C ASN A 294 -27.84 19.94 -2.16
N ASN A 295 -26.91 19.91 -1.19
CA ASN A 295 -27.16 19.95 0.24
C ASN A 295 -26.49 21.15 0.96
N ASP A 296 -26.08 22.17 0.20
CA ASP A 296 -25.51 23.43 0.70
C ASP A 296 -24.18 23.29 1.46
N ILE A 297 -23.47 22.16 1.32
CA ILE A 297 -22.18 21.94 2.00
C ILE A 297 -21.07 22.68 1.27
N ILE A 298 -21.16 22.74 -0.06
CA ILE A 298 -20.31 23.56 -0.93
C ILE A 298 -21.16 24.43 -1.87
N ASP A 299 -20.62 25.54 -2.35
CA ASP A 299 -21.29 26.44 -3.30
C ASP A 299 -21.08 26.01 -4.77
N GLU A 300 -21.66 26.78 -5.70
CA GLU A 300 -21.49 26.59 -7.15
C GLU A 300 -20.03 26.63 -7.63
N ASN A 301 -19.14 27.28 -6.87
CA ASN A 301 -17.70 27.36 -7.14
C ASN A 301 -16.91 26.27 -6.40
N LEU A 302 -17.60 25.29 -5.81
CA LEU A 302 -17.06 24.18 -5.02
C LEU A 302 -16.34 24.61 -3.72
N LYS A 303 -16.70 25.78 -3.17
CA LYS A 303 -16.14 26.33 -1.92
C LYS A 303 -17.01 25.98 -0.73
N TRP A 304 -16.40 25.85 0.44
CA TRP A 304 -17.09 25.56 1.70
C TRP A 304 -18.24 26.55 2.00
N ASN A 305 -19.46 26.03 2.08
CA ASN A 305 -20.68 26.78 2.41
C ASN A 305 -21.32 26.30 3.73
N TRP A 306 -20.72 25.32 4.42
CA TRP A 306 -21.32 24.65 5.58
C TRP A 306 -21.12 25.34 6.94
N GLY A 307 -20.55 26.56 6.94
CA GLY A 307 -20.35 27.38 8.14
C GLY A 307 -19.50 26.69 9.21
N LYS A 308 -20.03 26.55 10.42
CA LYS A 308 -19.39 25.84 11.55
C LYS A 308 -19.64 24.33 11.59
N GLY A 309 -20.33 23.77 10.59
CA GLY A 309 -20.63 22.35 10.54
C GLY A 309 -19.36 21.50 10.38
N HIS A 310 -19.48 20.20 10.70
CA HIS A 310 -18.43 19.23 10.43
C HIS A 310 -18.80 18.35 9.23
N LEU A 311 -17.85 18.12 8.32
CA LEU A 311 -17.96 17.16 7.22
C LEU A 311 -17.02 15.98 7.51
N VAL A 312 -17.49 14.74 7.38
CA VAL A 312 -16.71 13.53 7.69
C VAL A 312 -16.69 12.61 6.46
N PHE A 313 -15.50 12.28 5.99
CA PHE A 313 -15.27 11.20 5.03
C PHE A 313 -14.77 10.00 5.79
N LEU A 314 -15.44 8.86 5.67
CA LEU A 314 -15.15 7.65 6.44
C LEU A 314 -14.03 6.78 5.82
N GLY A 315 -13.15 7.36 5.01
CA GLY A 315 -12.09 6.64 4.29
C GLY A 315 -12.47 6.25 2.87
N ASP A 316 -11.59 5.50 2.22
CA ASP A 316 -11.80 4.90 0.91
C ASP A 316 -12.19 5.92 -0.17
N LEU A 317 -11.36 6.96 -0.30
CA LEU A 317 -11.37 7.88 -1.45
C LEU A 317 -10.67 7.26 -2.67
N PHE A 318 -9.71 6.36 -2.42
CA PHE A 318 -8.92 5.67 -3.42
C PHE A 318 -9.68 4.52 -4.10
N ASP A 319 -9.11 4.05 -5.21
CA ASP A 319 -9.51 2.86 -5.97
C ASP A 319 -10.85 2.95 -6.71
N ARG A 320 -11.05 2.03 -7.66
CA ARG A 320 -12.20 1.87 -8.58
C ARG A 320 -12.45 3.02 -9.56
N GLY A 321 -12.71 4.24 -9.09
CA GLY A 321 -13.08 5.39 -9.93
C GLY A 321 -11.90 6.15 -10.52
N ASP A 322 -12.15 6.83 -11.64
CA ASP A 322 -11.11 7.55 -12.39
C ASP A 322 -10.71 8.91 -11.79
N TYR A 323 -11.43 9.45 -10.80
CA TYR A 323 -11.24 10.83 -10.31
C TYR A 323 -10.79 10.93 -8.83
N VAL A 324 -9.92 10.01 -8.40
CA VAL A 324 -9.31 10.00 -7.07
C VAL A 324 -8.51 11.28 -6.79
N THR A 325 -7.68 11.72 -7.75
CA THR A 325 -6.85 12.93 -7.62
C THR A 325 -7.70 14.18 -7.37
N GLU A 326 -8.82 14.28 -8.08
CA GLU A 326 -9.83 15.34 -8.02
C GLU A 326 -10.47 15.40 -6.63
N CYS A 327 -10.94 14.25 -6.13
CA CYS A 327 -11.49 14.10 -4.78
C CYS A 327 -10.48 14.54 -3.70
N LEU A 328 -9.23 14.08 -3.77
CA LEU A 328 -8.20 14.39 -2.79
C LEU A 328 -7.92 15.90 -2.69
N TRP A 329 -7.78 16.59 -3.83
CA TRP A 329 -7.55 18.04 -3.86
C TRP A 329 -8.77 18.88 -3.46
N LEU A 330 -9.99 18.46 -3.82
CA LEU A 330 -11.21 19.10 -3.33
C LEU A 330 -11.27 19.03 -1.80
N ILE A 331 -11.04 17.85 -1.23
CA ILE A 331 -11.11 17.61 0.21
C ILE A 331 -9.99 18.34 0.96
N TYR A 332 -8.76 18.37 0.41
CA TYR A 332 -7.64 19.16 0.91
C TYR A 332 -8.01 20.65 1.01
N ARG A 333 -8.63 21.22 -0.04
CA ARG A 333 -9.07 22.62 -0.05
C ARG A 333 -10.19 22.87 0.97
N LEU A 334 -11.23 22.03 0.96
CA LEU A 334 -12.38 22.16 1.87
C LEU A 334 -11.99 22.06 3.35
N GLU A 335 -10.99 21.23 3.71
CA GLU A 335 -10.48 21.14 5.09
C GLU A 335 -9.97 22.50 5.59
N HIS A 336 -9.25 23.22 4.74
CA HIS A 336 -8.73 24.54 5.06
C HIS A 336 -9.83 25.62 5.08
N GLU A 337 -10.73 25.63 4.10
CA GLU A 337 -11.84 26.58 4.05
C GLU A 337 -12.80 26.40 5.24
N ALA A 338 -13.08 25.15 5.63
CA ALA A 338 -13.87 24.83 6.80
C ALA A 338 -13.23 25.39 8.08
N ILE A 339 -11.92 25.23 8.26
CA ILE A 339 -11.18 25.79 9.40
C ILE A 339 -11.28 27.33 9.41
N LYS A 340 -11.15 28.01 8.25
CA LYS A 340 -11.35 29.46 8.13
C LYS A 340 -12.78 29.88 8.53
N ALA A 341 -13.80 29.07 8.24
CA ALA A 341 -15.20 29.32 8.60
C ALA A 341 -15.57 28.92 10.05
N GLY A 342 -14.64 28.30 10.80
CA GLY A 342 -14.89 27.77 12.14
C GLY A 342 -15.64 26.43 12.17
N GLY A 343 -15.74 25.75 11.02
CA GLY A 343 -16.16 24.35 10.88
C GLY A 343 -14.95 23.43 10.73
N LYS A 344 -15.18 22.21 10.20
CA LYS A 344 -14.10 21.25 9.98
C LYS A 344 -14.42 20.16 8.95
N VAL A 345 -13.42 19.76 8.17
CA VAL A 345 -13.45 18.47 7.45
C VAL A 345 -12.63 17.45 8.23
N HIS A 346 -13.16 16.24 8.37
CA HIS A 346 -12.50 15.07 8.96
C HIS A 346 -12.40 14.03 7.86
N MET A 347 -11.27 14.03 7.14
CA MET A 347 -10.92 12.90 6.29
C MET A 347 -10.30 11.83 7.20
N LEU A 348 -10.98 10.68 7.30
CA LEU A 348 -10.45 9.50 7.97
C LEU A 348 -9.76 8.58 6.98
N LEU A 349 -8.82 7.78 7.48
CA LEU A 349 -8.17 6.73 6.71
C LEU A 349 -9.08 5.49 6.65
N GLY A 350 -9.35 5.01 5.44
CA GLY A 350 -9.92 3.70 5.15
C GLY A 350 -8.86 2.65 4.86
N ASN A 351 -9.26 1.48 4.37
CA ASN A 351 -8.28 0.44 4.03
C ASN A 351 -7.58 0.71 2.68
N HIS A 352 -8.24 1.38 1.74
CA HIS A 352 -7.65 1.66 0.43
C HIS A 352 -6.57 2.74 0.51
N GLU A 353 -6.68 3.75 1.39
CA GLU A 353 -5.56 4.67 1.67
C GLU A 353 -4.31 3.94 2.17
N LEU A 354 -4.48 2.98 3.09
CA LEU A 354 -3.37 2.19 3.63
C LEU A 354 -2.77 1.29 2.56
N MET A 355 -3.61 0.63 1.76
CA MET A 355 -3.18 -0.21 0.65
C MET A 355 -2.32 0.57 -0.34
N ILE A 356 -2.75 1.76 -0.76
CA ILE A 356 -1.99 2.60 -1.69
C ILE A 356 -0.67 3.10 -1.07
N ILE A 357 -0.66 3.47 0.21
CA ILE A 357 0.59 3.85 0.91
C ILE A 357 1.56 2.66 1.01
N ASP A 358 1.05 1.43 1.18
CA ASP A 358 1.85 0.20 1.26
C ASP A 358 2.16 -0.44 -0.12
N GLY A 359 1.88 0.24 -1.23
CA GLY A 359 2.16 -0.25 -2.60
C GLY A 359 1.22 -1.36 -3.10
N ILE A 360 0.03 -1.48 -2.52
CA ILE A 360 -1.00 -2.46 -2.87
C ILE A 360 -2.06 -1.79 -3.76
N THR A 361 -1.78 -1.69 -5.04
CA THR A 361 -2.64 -1.05 -6.06
C THR A 361 -3.71 -1.98 -6.65
N ASN A 362 -4.20 -2.95 -5.88
CA ASN A 362 -4.93 -4.10 -6.45
C ASN A 362 -6.31 -3.80 -7.02
N ASP A 363 -6.94 -2.68 -6.63
CA ASP A 363 -8.28 -2.28 -7.04
C ASP A 363 -8.28 -0.85 -7.65
N VAL A 364 -7.12 -0.29 -7.99
CA VAL A 364 -7.01 1.05 -8.63
C VAL A 364 -7.72 1.05 -9.99
N SER A 365 -8.24 2.21 -10.41
CA SER A 365 -8.80 2.30 -11.76
C SER A 365 -7.71 2.10 -12.82
N ARG A 366 -8.14 1.57 -13.97
CA ARG A 366 -7.27 1.31 -15.13
C ARG A 366 -6.57 2.57 -15.66
N LYS A 367 -7.11 3.77 -15.43
CA LYS A 367 -6.43 5.05 -15.71
C LYS A 367 -5.07 5.09 -15.02
N TYR A 368 -5.05 4.80 -13.72
CA TYR A 368 -3.84 4.87 -12.89
C TYR A 368 -2.86 3.73 -13.18
N GLU A 369 -3.34 2.53 -13.56
CA GLU A 369 -2.48 1.41 -13.99
C GLU A 369 -1.73 1.70 -15.30
N TYR A 370 -2.37 2.39 -16.24
CA TYR A 370 -1.74 2.76 -17.51
C TYR A 370 -0.81 3.97 -17.35
N LEU A 371 -1.15 4.91 -16.46
CA LEU A 371 -0.31 6.07 -16.16
C LEU A 371 1.09 5.67 -15.68
N SER A 372 1.18 4.69 -14.79
CA SER A 372 2.46 4.16 -14.29
C SER A 372 3.25 3.41 -15.36
N GLN A 373 2.59 2.57 -16.17
CA GLN A 373 3.25 1.76 -17.21
C GLN A 373 4.03 2.57 -18.25
N TYR A 374 3.51 3.74 -18.67
CA TYR A 374 4.16 4.54 -19.73
C TYR A 374 5.27 5.48 -19.23
N LEU A 375 5.43 5.65 -17.92
CA LEU A 375 6.30 6.66 -17.33
C LEU A 375 7.27 6.10 -16.27
N GLU A 376 7.39 4.76 -16.20
CA GLU A 376 8.37 4.02 -15.37
C GLU A 376 8.34 4.36 -13.86
N PHE A 377 7.23 4.92 -13.36
CA PHE A 377 7.00 5.14 -11.93
C PHE A 377 5.97 4.15 -11.40
N ASN A 378 5.97 3.90 -10.08
CA ASN A 378 4.87 3.20 -9.42
C ASN A 378 3.93 4.19 -8.73
N LEU A 379 2.61 3.91 -8.73
CA LEU A 379 1.58 4.84 -8.27
C LEU A 379 1.77 5.29 -6.80
N GLU A 380 2.24 4.40 -5.91
CA GLU A 380 2.48 4.72 -4.49
C GLU A 380 3.52 5.83 -4.28
N GLN A 381 4.42 6.05 -5.25
CA GLN A 381 5.47 7.06 -5.15
C GLN A 381 4.87 8.47 -5.06
N PHE A 382 3.80 8.78 -5.80
CA PHE A 382 3.06 10.05 -5.70
C PHE A 382 2.35 10.27 -4.36
N TYR A 383 2.23 9.20 -3.56
CA TYR A 383 1.67 9.23 -2.21
C TYR A 383 2.77 8.96 -1.16
N GLY A 384 4.04 9.10 -1.53
CA GLY A 384 5.19 9.02 -0.62
C GLY A 384 5.31 10.21 0.35
N ASN A 385 6.26 10.13 1.27
CA ASN A 385 6.56 11.20 2.25
C ASN A 385 7.04 12.51 1.62
N ASP A 386 7.40 12.48 0.35
CA ASP A 386 8.00 13.58 -0.39
C ASP A 386 6.91 14.41 -1.11
N PHE A 387 5.71 13.85 -1.26
CA PHE A 387 4.59 14.48 -1.96
C PHE A 387 3.60 15.13 -0.99
N GLU A 388 2.99 16.25 -1.40
CA GLU A 388 2.08 17.04 -0.56
C GLU A 388 0.87 16.21 -0.09
N ILE A 389 0.21 15.50 -1.01
CA ILE A 389 -0.94 14.63 -0.69
C ILE A 389 -0.49 13.44 0.17
N GLY A 390 0.69 12.87 -0.07
CA GLY A 390 1.25 11.81 0.78
C GLY A 390 1.53 12.28 2.21
N LYS A 391 2.09 13.48 2.40
CA LYS A 391 2.26 14.11 3.73
C LYS A 391 0.91 14.37 4.41
N TRP A 392 -0.07 14.86 3.63
CA TRP A 392 -1.43 15.16 4.10
C TRP A 392 -2.19 13.91 4.56
N LEU A 393 -2.15 12.81 3.79
CA LEU A 393 -2.76 11.53 4.14
C LEU A 393 -2.18 10.95 5.43
N ARG A 394 -0.85 10.99 5.62
CA ARG A 394 -0.21 10.52 6.86
C ARG A 394 -0.50 11.39 8.08
N SER A 395 -1.08 12.57 7.88
CA SER A 395 -1.60 13.44 8.93
C SER A 395 -3.03 13.07 9.36
N LYS A 396 -3.70 12.13 8.69
CA LYS A 396 -5.12 11.80 8.91
C LYS A 396 -5.34 10.82 10.05
N LYS A 397 -6.60 10.74 10.48
CA LYS A 397 -7.03 9.99 11.65
C LYS A 397 -7.71 8.70 11.24
N THR A 398 -7.59 7.67 12.06
CA THR A 398 -8.35 6.43 11.91
C THR A 398 -9.74 6.56 12.52
N ILE A 399 -9.84 7.34 13.61
CA ILE A 399 -11.04 7.44 14.42
C ILE A 399 -11.23 8.86 14.97
N VAL A 400 -12.48 9.37 14.97
CA VAL A 400 -12.83 10.62 15.64
C VAL A 400 -14.13 10.48 16.42
N LYS A 401 -14.26 11.26 17.49
CA LYS A 401 -15.50 11.42 18.25
C LYS A 401 -16.04 12.83 18.05
N ILE A 402 -17.30 12.95 17.65
CA ILE A 402 -18.00 14.23 17.54
C ILE A 402 -19.29 14.13 18.34
N ASN A 403 -19.41 14.93 19.39
CA ASN A 403 -20.47 14.82 20.41
C ASN A 403 -20.54 13.38 20.97
N ASN A 404 -21.69 12.72 20.85
CA ASN A 404 -21.97 11.35 21.30
C ASN A 404 -21.77 10.29 20.19
N ASN A 405 -21.11 10.66 19.08
CA ASN A 405 -20.97 9.82 17.89
C ASN A 405 -19.50 9.50 17.62
N LEU A 406 -19.20 8.23 17.32
CA LEU A 406 -17.87 7.72 16.95
C LEU A 406 -17.84 7.46 15.44
N PHE A 407 -16.80 7.90 14.76
CA PHE A 407 -16.62 7.73 13.31
C PHE A 407 -15.33 6.95 13.07
N VAL A 408 -15.42 5.86 12.32
CA VAL A 408 -14.32 4.94 11.98
C VAL A 408 -14.69 4.20 10.69
N HIS A 409 -13.71 3.88 9.84
CA HIS A 409 -13.99 3.31 8.51
C HIS A 409 -14.75 1.98 8.55
N GLY A 410 -14.13 0.88 9.00
CA GLY A 410 -14.75 -0.45 9.05
C GLY A 410 -15.60 -0.67 10.30
N GLY A 411 -14.97 -0.56 11.47
CA GLY A 411 -15.65 -0.77 12.75
C GLY A 411 -14.74 -1.24 13.87
N ILE A 412 -15.31 -1.37 15.07
CA ILE A 412 -14.58 -1.86 16.25
C ILE A 412 -15.00 -3.30 16.56
N SER A 413 -14.03 -4.21 16.50
CA SER A 413 -14.19 -5.61 16.90
C SER A 413 -14.06 -5.79 18.43
N PRO A 414 -14.66 -6.86 19.01
CA PRO A 414 -14.37 -7.27 20.38
C PRO A 414 -12.88 -7.55 20.62
N GLU A 415 -12.19 -8.12 19.63
CA GLU A 415 -10.75 -8.40 19.67
C GLU A 415 -9.92 -7.11 19.82
N PHE A 416 -10.24 -6.06 19.05
CA PHE A 416 -9.62 -4.74 19.20
C PHE A 416 -10.02 -4.07 20.52
N LEU A 417 -11.30 -4.14 20.92
CA LEU A 417 -11.79 -3.55 22.16
C LEU A 417 -11.04 -4.10 23.40
N ASN A 418 -10.74 -5.40 23.39
CA ASN A 418 -9.99 -6.07 24.46
C ASN A 418 -8.54 -5.56 24.63
N THR A 419 -7.97 -4.82 23.67
CA THR A 419 -6.65 -4.17 23.83
C THR A 419 -6.68 -2.99 24.81
N GLY A 420 -7.85 -2.38 25.04
CA GLY A 420 -7.96 -1.14 25.79
C GLY A 420 -7.38 0.10 25.07
N ILE A 421 -7.08 0.02 23.78
CA ILE A 421 -6.56 1.15 22.99
C ILE A 421 -7.66 2.19 22.78
N ASN A 422 -7.49 3.36 23.39
CA ASN A 422 -8.38 4.50 23.23
C ASN A 422 -8.13 5.29 21.92
N ILE A 423 -9.06 6.19 21.57
CA ILE A 423 -9.06 7.02 20.36
C ILE A 423 -7.70 7.71 20.09
N ARG A 424 -7.09 8.32 21.12
CA ARG A 424 -5.81 9.04 20.97
C ARG A 424 -4.67 8.08 20.68
N ASN A 425 -4.63 6.94 21.37
CA ASN A 425 -3.57 5.94 21.20
C ASN A 425 -3.67 5.27 19.83
N LEU A 426 -4.87 4.95 19.35
CA LEU A 426 -5.09 4.40 18.01
C LEU A 426 -4.56 5.34 16.92
N ASN A 427 -4.99 6.61 16.92
CA ASN A 427 -4.53 7.60 15.92
C ASN A 427 -3.02 7.83 16.00
N ASN A 428 -2.42 7.84 17.20
CA ASN A 428 -0.97 7.98 17.37
C ASN A 428 -0.17 6.75 16.88
N LEU A 429 -0.70 5.53 17.07
CA LEU A 429 -0.07 4.30 16.58
C LEU A 429 -0.08 4.25 15.05
N VAL A 430 -1.21 4.56 14.42
CA VAL A 430 -1.32 4.59 12.94
C VAL A 430 -0.48 5.72 12.36
N TYR A 431 -0.49 6.92 12.95
CA TYR A 431 0.39 8.01 12.53
C TYR A 431 1.86 7.57 12.51
N ARG A 432 2.32 6.90 13.56
CA ARG A 432 3.71 6.43 13.65
C ARG A 432 4.01 5.23 12.74
N TYR A 433 3.06 4.32 12.52
CA TYR A 433 3.18 3.29 11.48
C TYR A 433 3.51 3.92 10.12
N LEU A 434 2.66 4.86 9.68
CA LEU A 434 2.77 5.48 8.36
C LEU A 434 4.02 6.34 8.16
N ASN A 435 4.66 6.80 9.25
CA ASN A 435 5.89 7.58 9.24
C ASN A 435 7.14 6.75 9.59
N ASN A 436 7.02 5.42 9.77
CA ASN A 436 8.11 4.52 10.19
C ASN A 436 8.70 4.84 11.59
N GLU A 437 7.87 5.32 12.52
CA GLU A 437 8.21 5.74 13.89
C GLU A 437 7.73 4.75 14.98
N LEU A 438 7.59 3.45 14.66
CA LEU A 438 7.11 2.42 15.59
C LEU A 438 8.21 1.77 16.43
N ASP A 439 7.90 1.48 17.68
CA ASP A 439 8.76 0.69 18.57
C ASP A 439 8.42 -0.82 18.50
N SER A 440 9.41 -1.66 18.79
CA SER A 440 9.26 -3.13 18.66
C SER A 440 8.18 -3.76 19.56
N THR A 441 7.79 -3.07 20.64
CA THR A 441 6.71 -3.49 21.55
C THR A 441 5.31 -3.28 20.97
N GLU A 442 5.18 -2.46 19.93
CA GLU A 442 3.89 -1.98 19.40
C GLU A 442 3.46 -2.74 18.14
N ILE A 443 4.35 -3.58 17.61
CA ILE A 443 4.13 -4.35 16.37
C ILE A 443 2.88 -5.23 16.48
N THR A 444 2.65 -5.88 17.62
CA THR A 444 1.47 -6.75 17.83
C THR A 444 0.16 -5.97 17.76
N ASP A 445 0.11 -4.77 18.36
CA ASP A 445 -1.08 -3.92 18.36
C ASP A 445 -1.34 -3.38 16.95
N VAL A 446 -0.29 -2.98 16.24
CA VAL A 446 -0.38 -2.52 14.85
C VAL A 446 -0.76 -3.64 13.88
N GLU A 447 -0.25 -4.86 14.06
CA GLU A 447 -0.67 -6.05 13.29
C GLU A 447 -2.18 -6.35 13.46
N LEU A 448 -2.75 -6.11 14.65
CA LEU A 448 -4.19 -6.21 14.87
C LEU A 448 -4.96 -5.02 14.27
N ILE A 449 -4.45 -3.80 14.42
CA ILE A 449 -5.07 -2.57 13.88
C ILE A 449 -5.19 -2.62 12.35
N LEU A 450 -4.16 -3.09 11.66
CA LEU A 450 -4.11 -3.21 10.20
C LEU A 450 -4.72 -4.53 9.69
N GLY A 451 -5.07 -5.45 10.60
CA GLY A 451 -5.61 -6.78 10.29
C GLY A 451 -7.13 -6.78 10.05
N ASP A 452 -7.67 -7.97 9.74
CA ASP A 452 -9.08 -8.18 9.41
C ASP A 452 -10.04 -7.83 10.56
N LYS A 453 -9.59 -7.97 11.81
CA LYS A 453 -10.31 -7.54 13.03
C LYS A 453 -10.03 -6.08 13.42
N GLY A 454 -9.22 -5.36 12.67
CA GLY A 454 -8.82 -3.99 12.96
C GLY A 454 -9.84 -2.93 12.50
N PRO A 455 -9.68 -1.67 12.96
CA PRO A 455 -10.56 -0.53 12.63
C PRO A 455 -10.84 -0.31 11.14
N PHE A 456 -9.91 -0.69 10.26
CA PHE A 456 -10.01 -0.50 8.81
C PHE A 456 -10.74 -1.63 8.08
N TRP A 457 -10.85 -2.82 8.65
CA TRP A 457 -11.34 -4.01 7.94
C TRP A 457 -12.53 -4.70 8.59
N TYR A 458 -12.93 -4.29 9.81
CA TYR A 458 -13.92 -5.06 10.56
C TYR A 458 -15.33 -4.96 9.99
N ARG A 459 -15.93 -6.11 9.63
CA ARG A 459 -17.29 -6.20 9.04
C ARG A 459 -18.33 -6.88 9.92
N GLY A 460 -18.02 -7.14 11.20
CA GLY A 460 -18.89 -7.96 12.08
C GLY A 460 -20.25 -7.35 12.42
N TYR A 461 -20.51 -6.07 12.13
CA TYR A 461 -21.83 -5.45 12.27
C TYR A 461 -22.86 -5.94 11.23
N PHE A 462 -22.41 -6.54 10.13
CA PHE A 462 -23.23 -6.75 8.93
C PHE A 462 -23.76 -8.18 8.74
N GLY A 463 -23.49 -9.08 9.70
CA GLY A 463 -23.90 -10.48 9.65
C GLY A 463 -22.71 -11.44 9.65
N ASN A 464 -22.98 -12.71 9.30
CA ASN A 464 -21.93 -13.72 9.11
C ASN A 464 -21.49 -13.68 7.64
N TRP A 465 -20.22 -13.33 7.37
CA TRP A 465 -19.70 -13.14 6.02
C TRP A 465 -18.18 -13.39 5.98
N ASN A 466 -17.65 -14.14 5.01
CA ASN A 466 -16.21 -14.40 4.78
C ASN A 466 -15.33 -14.53 6.05
N GLY A 467 -15.75 -15.34 7.03
CA GLY A 467 -15.00 -15.57 8.27
C GLY A 467 -15.20 -14.53 9.38
N TYR A 468 -16.00 -13.49 9.14
CA TYR A 468 -16.58 -12.66 10.19
C TYR A 468 -17.80 -13.35 10.78
N LYS A 469 -17.82 -13.43 12.12
CA LYS A 469 -19.00 -13.76 12.91
C LYS A 469 -19.73 -12.46 13.23
N GLN A 470 -21.06 -12.47 13.14
CA GLN A 470 -21.88 -11.33 13.54
C GLN A 470 -21.66 -11.00 15.03
N ILE A 471 -21.45 -9.72 15.34
CA ILE A 471 -21.30 -9.23 16.71
C ILE A 471 -22.65 -9.23 17.45
N THR A 472 -22.63 -9.52 18.75
CA THR A 472 -23.81 -9.44 19.62
C THR A 472 -24.10 -7.99 20.01
N GLU A 473 -25.37 -7.67 20.27
CA GLU A 473 -25.75 -6.33 20.73
C GLU A 473 -25.07 -5.95 22.06
N GLU A 474 -24.88 -6.91 22.97
CA GLU A 474 -24.09 -6.74 24.21
C GLU A 474 -22.63 -6.29 23.94
N SER A 475 -22.01 -6.79 22.86
CA SER A 475 -20.65 -6.40 22.49
C SER A 475 -20.61 -5.03 21.80
N VAL A 476 -21.69 -4.64 21.10
CA VAL A 476 -21.89 -3.26 20.63
C VAL A 476 -22.01 -2.33 21.84
N ASP A 477 -22.82 -2.67 22.84
CA ASP A 477 -23.03 -1.86 24.04
C ASP A 477 -21.73 -1.65 24.84
N LYS A 478 -20.90 -2.69 25.00
CA LYS A 478 -19.55 -2.59 25.59
C LYS A 478 -18.63 -1.66 24.81
N THR A 479 -18.76 -1.63 23.48
CA THR A 479 -17.99 -0.71 22.62
C THR A 479 -18.44 0.73 22.81
N LEU A 480 -19.76 0.96 22.86
CA LEU A 480 -20.37 2.27 23.13
C LEU A 480 -19.95 2.81 24.51
N GLU A 481 -20.00 1.98 25.53
CA GLU A 481 -19.57 2.31 26.90
C GLU A 481 -18.09 2.70 26.95
N PHE A 482 -17.20 1.88 26.38
CA PHE A 482 -15.76 2.11 26.39
C PHE A 482 -15.35 3.46 25.76
N PHE A 483 -15.97 3.84 24.64
CA PHE A 483 -15.74 5.15 24.00
C PHE A 483 -16.63 6.27 24.56
N ASN A 484 -17.55 5.95 25.49
CA ASN A 484 -18.56 6.83 26.07
C ASN A 484 -19.37 7.58 24.98
N VAL A 485 -19.92 6.82 24.04
CA VAL A 485 -20.69 7.30 22.88
C VAL A 485 -22.04 6.58 22.84
N SER A 486 -23.02 7.18 22.16
CA SER A 486 -24.33 6.54 21.93
C SER A 486 -24.39 5.81 20.60
N ARG A 487 -23.53 6.17 19.63
CA ARG A 487 -23.57 5.63 18.26
C ARG A 487 -22.19 5.51 17.62
N ILE A 488 -22.05 4.56 16.70
CA ILE A 488 -20.89 4.40 15.81
C ILE A 488 -21.36 4.53 14.35
N ILE A 489 -20.64 5.30 13.54
CA ILE A 489 -20.91 5.52 12.12
C ILE A 489 -19.74 4.92 11.33
N VAL A 490 -20.05 4.09 10.34
CA VAL A 490 -19.07 3.31 9.55
C VAL A 490 -19.33 3.36 8.03
N GLY A 491 -18.26 3.25 7.27
CA GLY A 491 -18.24 3.00 5.82
C GLY A 491 -17.95 1.53 5.54
N HIS A 492 -17.04 1.24 4.60
CA HIS A 492 -16.41 -0.04 4.26
C HIS A 492 -17.32 -1.17 3.73
N THR A 493 -18.56 -1.26 4.23
CA THR A 493 -19.49 -2.35 3.93
C THR A 493 -20.80 -1.86 3.35
N ASN A 494 -20.80 -1.88 2.02
CA ASN A 494 -21.92 -1.74 1.10
C ASN A 494 -23.28 -2.11 1.71
N VAL A 495 -24.13 -1.10 1.88
CA VAL A 495 -25.56 -1.26 2.14
C VAL A 495 -26.38 -0.67 1.00
N ASN A 496 -27.59 -1.18 0.80
CA ASN A 496 -28.49 -0.69 -0.25
C ASN A 496 -29.04 0.73 0.01
N LYS A 497 -28.96 1.21 1.26
CA LYS A 497 -29.29 2.57 1.69
C LYS A 497 -28.73 2.83 3.08
N ILE A 498 -28.39 4.09 3.37
CA ILE A 498 -27.95 4.49 4.71
C ILE A 498 -29.05 4.15 5.73
N LYS A 499 -28.68 3.43 6.78
CA LYS A 499 -29.62 2.86 7.76
C LYS A 499 -28.96 2.67 9.12
N GLY A 500 -29.78 2.74 10.16
CA GLY A 500 -29.44 2.23 11.49
C GLY A 500 -29.42 0.70 11.51
N LEU A 501 -28.51 0.14 12.32
CA LEU A 501 -28.43 -1.25 12.74
C LEU A 501 -28.43 -1.27 14.28
N TYR A 502 -28.77 -2.41 14.89
CA TYR A 502 -28.77 -2.60 16.35
C TYR A 502 -29.56 -1.47 17.07
N HIS A 503 -30.82 -1.27 16.70
CA HIS A 503 -31.69 -0.22 17.29
C HIS A 503 -31.08 1.20 17.22
N GLY A 504 -30.41 1.54 16.12
CA GLY A 504 -29.80 2.86 15.91
C GLY A 504 -28.44 3.06 16.60
N LYS A 505 -27.84 2.01 17.17
CA LYS A 505 -26.50 2.05 17.78
C LYS A 505 -25.38 2.14 16.75
N ILE A 506 -25.57 1.56 15.57
CA ILE A 506 -24.60 1.62 14.46
C ILE A 506 -25.30 2.22 13.23
N TYR A 507 -24.65 3.13 12.50
CA TYR A 507 -25.11 3.65 11.22
C TYR A 507 -24.14 3.26 10.11
N ALA A 508 -24.64 2.53 9.11
CA ALA A 508 -23.89 2.16 7.93
C ALA A 508 -24.11 3.18 6.82
N THR A 509 -23.01 3.69 6.24
CA THR A 509 -23.02 4.82 5.30
C THR A 509 -22.43 4.54 3.91
N ASP A 510 -21.75 3.41 3.74
CA ASP A 510 -21.18 2.98 2.45
C ASP A 510 -22.28 2.50 1.48
N ILE A 511 -22.32 3.13 0.31
CA ILE A 511 -23.30 2.89 -0.75
C ILE A 511 -22.54 2.60 -2.05
N PRO A 512 -22.70 1.41 -2.66
CA PRO A 512 -22.01 1.05 -3.90
C PRO A 512 -22.67 1.69 -5.13
N TYR A 513 -22.67 3.02 -5.21
CA TYR A 513 -23.29 3.77 -6.30
C TYR A 513 -22.64 3.43 -7.66
N TYR A 514 -21.32 3.18 -7.66
CA TYR A 514 -20.55 2.77 -8.83
C TYR A 514 -20.87 1.34 -9.36
N LEU A 515 -21.78 0.58 -8.73
CA LEU A 515 -22.20 -0.75 -9.22
C LEU A 515 -23.47 -0.71 -10.09
N SER A 516 -24.25 0.38 -10.09
CA SER A 516 -25.47 0.50 -10.89
C SER A 516 -26.01 1.93 -10.90
N ASP A 517 -26.39 2.42 -12.07
CA ASP A 517 -27.04 3.73 -12.26
C ASP A 517 -28.35 3.91 -11.44
N GLU A 518 -28.96 2.82 -10.96
CA GLU A 518 -30.14 2.87 -10.07
C GLU A 518 -29.79 3.23 -8.62
N VAL A 519 -28.50 3.17 -8.24
CA VAL A 519 -28.01 3.39 -6.88
C VAL A 519 -27.24 4.71 -6.83
N VAL A 520 -27.84 5.75 -6.24
CA VAL A 520 -27.17 7.03 -6.05
C VAL A 520 -26.42 7.09 -4.71
N LEU A 521 -25.29 7.81 -4.70
CA LEU A 521 -24.51 8.14 -3.50
C LEU A 521 -25.40 8.85 -2.45
N GLN A 522 -25.16 8.60 -1.16
CA GLN A 522 -25.97 9.16 -0.07
C GLN A 522 -25.08 9.72 1.04
N GLY A 523 -25.61 10.68 1.79
CA GLY A 523 -25.00 11.22 3.00
C GLY A 523 -25.83 10.97 4.25
N LEU A 524 -25.17 10.97 5.40
CA LEU A 524 -25.78 10.96 6.73
C LEU A 524 -25.66 12.35 7.34
N LEU A 525 -26.76 13.10 7.38
CA LEU A 525 -26.85 14.37 8.09
C LEU A 525 -27.30 14.13 9.54
N ILE A 526 -26.58 14.71 10.48
CA ILE A 526 -26.84 14.65 11.92
C ILE A 526 -27.04 16.07 12.42
N GLU A 527 -28.22 16.36 12.97
CA GLU A 527 -28.56 17.66 13.55
C GLU A 527 -29.03 17.44 15.00
N GLY A 528 -28.14 17.78 15.95
CA GLY A 528 -28.29 17.37 17.35
C GLY A 528 -28.36 15.84 17.50
N GLU A 529 -29.53 15.34 17.93
CA GLU A 529 -29.83 13.90 18.08
C GLU A 529 -30.68 13.33 16.92
N THR A 530 -30.99 14.13 15.89
CA THR A 530 -31.77 13.67 14.71
C THR A 530 -30.85 13.29 13.55
N PHE A 531 -31.15 12.15 12.93
CA PHE A 531 -30.38 11.57 11.83
C PHE A 531 -31.23 11.57 10.56
N TYR A 532 -30.64 11.93 9.43
CA TYR A 532 -31.28 11.92 8.12
C TYR A 532 -30.37 11.20 7.11
N ARG A 533 -30.95 10.30 6.32
CA ARG A 533 -30.38 9.90 5.03
C ARG A 533 -30.66 11.01 4.02
N VAL A 534 -29.63 11.42 3.30
CA VAL A 534 -29.63 12.53 2.38
C VAL A 534 -29.20 12.05 0.99
N TYR A 535 -29.80 12.63 -0.04
CA TYR A 535 -29.64 12.24 -1.45
C TYR A 535 -29.07 13.40 -2.30
N PRO A 536 -28.58 13.13 -3.52
CA PRO A 536 -28.04 14.16 -4.41
C PRO A 536 -29.10 15.12 -4.96
N ASP A 537 -30.39 14.78 -4.91
CA ASP A 537 -31.51 15.68 -5.24
C ASP A 537 -31.85 16.66 -4.07
N GLY A 538 -31.04 16.69 -3.01
CA GLY A 538 -31.28 17.48 -1.80
C GLY A 538 -32.35 16.89 -0.86
N LYS A 539 -32.98 15.77 -1.22
CA LYS A 539 -34.02 15.13 -0.41
C LYS A 539 -33.44 14.56 0.88
N ARG A 540 -34.15 14.77 1.99
CA ARG A 540 -33.78 14.28 3.31
C ARG A 540 -34.87 13.38 3.87
N ILE A 541 -34.49 12.18 4.31
CA ILE A 541 -35.38 11.20 4.94
C ILE A 541 -34.89 10.97 6.36
N LYS A 542 -35.69 11.34 7.35
CA LYS A 542 -35.37 11.08 8.76
C LYS A 542 -35.24 9.57 9.01
N LEU A 543 -34.21 9.19 9.75
CA LEU A 543 -33.96 7.83 10.19
C LEU A 543 -34.52 7.63 11.61
N GLU A 544 -34.90 6.39 11.90
CA GLU A 544 -35.40 5.92 13.20
C GLU A 544 -34.26 5.40 14.07
#